data_AF-A0A963TWF1-F1
#
_entry.id   AF-A0A963TWF1-F1
#
_cell.length_a   1.000
_cell.length_b   1.000
_cell.length_c   1.000
_cell.angle_alpha   90.00
_cell.angle_beta   90.00
_cell.angle_gamma   90.00
#
_symmetry.space_group_name_H-M   'P 1'
#
loop_
_entity.id
_entity.type
_entity.pdbx_description
1 polymer ?
#
loop_
_entity_poly.entity_id
_entity_poly.type
_entity_poly.pdbx_seq_one_letter_code
_entity_poly.pdbx_strand_id
1 'polypeptide(L)'
;ILEPVRDPETGHAISPVIAAALCIKPRGKLTSDQARKVDALKTRSPAFVSMRSLAMRFNGIMRGRDAGPLPAWIDDAIETELVPIVRFARTLNRDFDAVKNAIEMPWSNGQAEGQINRLKTLKRAMYGRAGPELLRARMLPFDHTK
;
A
#
# COMPACT_ATOMS: atom_id res chain seq x y z
N ILE A 1 -9.77 -21.81 17.00
CA ILE A 1 -8.83 -20.66 16.95
C ILE A 1 -7.51 -21.22 16.44
N LEU A 2 -7.04 -20.81 15.27
CA LEU A 2 -5.75 -21.27 14.73
C LEU A 2 -4.64 -20.79 15.67
N GLU A 3 -3.71 -21.68 16.02
CA GLU A 3 -2.56 -21.30 16.82
C GLU A 3 -1.74 -20.22 16.11
N PRO A 4 -1.24 -19.21 16.85
CA PRO A 4 -0.38 -18.20 16.27
C PRO A 4 0.92 -18.82 15.76
N VAL A 5 1.35 -18.40 14.56
CA VAL A 5 2.65 -18.79 14.01
C VAL A 5 3.74 -18.19 14.89
N ARG A 6 4.71 -19.01 15.29
CA ARG A 6 5.82 -18.59 16.16
C ARG A 6 7.05 -18.25 15.35
N ASP A 7 7.79 -17.28 15.85
CA ASP A 7 9.12 -16.92 15.39
C ASP A 7 10.08 -18.09 15.64
N PRO A 8 10.75 -18.61 14.59
CA PRO A 8 11.70 -19.72 14.74
C PRO A 8 12.88 -19.42 15.66
N GLU A 9 13.26 -18.15 15.81
CA GLU A 9 14.43 -17.74 16.58
C GLU A 9 14.09 -17.48 18.05
N THR A 10 12.96 -16.82 18.30
CA THR A 10 12.58 -16.39 19.66
C THR A 10 11.46 -17.23 20.29
N GLY A 11 10.76 -18.05 19.51
CA GLY A 11 9.60 -18.84 19.95
C GLY A 11 8.33 -18.01 20.23
N HIS A 12 8.42 -16.68 20.18
CA HIS A 12 7.29 -15.78 20.38
C HIS A 12 6.31 -15.82 19.21
N ALA A 13 5.04 -15.55 19.48
CA ALA A 13 4.04 -15.40 18.42
C ALA A 13 4.41 -14.22 17.50
N ILE A 14 4.40 -14.47 16.19
CA ILE A 14 4.55 -13.41 15.19
C ILE A 14 3.29 -12.56 15.21
N SER A 15 3.44 -11.26 15.51
CA SER A 15 2.28 -10.37 15.58
C SER A 15 1.65 -10.18 14.19
N PRO A 16 0.32 -9.93 14.12
CA PRO A 16 -0.35 -9.68 12.85
C PRO A 16 0.23 -8.51 12.06
N VAL A 17 0.71 -7.47 12.75
CA VAL A 17 1.35 -6.29 12.13
C VAL A 17 2.67 -6.67 11.46
N ILE A 18 3.50 -7.49 12.13
CA ILE A 18 4.74 -7.99 11.55
C ILE A 18 4.45 -8.92 10.39
N ALA A 19 3.47 -9.82 10.51
CA ALA A 19 3.07 -10.69 9.41
C ALA A 19 2.60 -9.88 8.18
N ALA A 20 1.78 -8.86 8.37
CA ALA A 20 1.32 -7.97 7.30
C ALA A 20 2.48 -7.20 6.64
N ALA A 21 3.38 -6.62 7.44
CA ALA A 21 4.55 -5.92 6.93
C ALA A 21 5.47 -6.86 6.13
N LEU A 22 5.69 -8.07 6.64
CA LEU A 22 6.47 -9.08 5.94
C LEU A 22 5.78 -9.53 4.65
N CYS A 23 4.46 -9.69 4.64
CA CYS A 23 3.66 -10.11 3.48
C CYS A 23 3.94 -9.25 2.24
N ILE A 24 4.06 -7.94 2.40
CA ILE A 24 4.30 -6.98 1.30
C ILE A 24 5.78 -6.65 1.05
N LYS A 25 6.70 -7.16 1.87
CA LYS A 25 8.13 -6.87 1.75
C LYS A 25 8.81 -7.78 0.71
N PRO A 26 9.48 -7.22 -0.33
CA PRO A 26 10.17 -8.02 -1.35
C PRO A 26 11.27 -8.90 -0.78
N ARG A 27 11.49 -10.08 -1.40
CA ARG A 27 12.48 -11.07 -0.90
C ARG A 27 13.89 -10.50 -0.75
N GLY A 28 14.38 -9.75 -1.74
CA GLY A 28 15.71 -9.14 -1.72
C GLY A 28 15.89 -8.01 -0.69
N LYS A 29 14.85 -7.65 0.06
CA LYS A 29 14.90 -6.65 1.14
C LYS A 29 14.68 -7.26 2.53
N LEU A 30 14.45 -8.57 2.60
CA LEU A 30 14.32 -9.28 3.88
C LEU A 30 15.70 -9.49 4.49
N THR A 31 15.80 -9.29 5.81
CA THR A 31 16.93 -9.83 6.57
C THR A 31 16.78 -11.35 6.71
N SER A 32 17.86 -12.05 7.09
CA SER A 32 17.82 -13.51 7.28
C SER A 32 16.77 -13.94 8.31
N ASP A 33 16.63 -13.21 9.41
CA ASP A 33 15.58 -13.42 10.41
C ASP A 33 14.17 -13.23 9.83
N GLN A 34 13.96 -12.14 9.09
CA GLN A 34 12.67 -11.88 8.44
C GLN A 34 12.31 -12.94 7.39
N ALA A 35 13.30 -13.48 6.68
CA ALA A 35 13.10 -14.57 5.74
C ALA A 35 12.63 -15.84 6.46
N ARG A 36 13.25 -16.22 7.59
CA ARG A 36 12.80 -17.34 8.42
C ARG A 36 11.36 -17.17 8.91
N LYS A 37 11.00 -15.96 9.35
CA LYS A 37 9.61 -15.64 9.74
C LYS A 37 8.63 -15.79 8.57
N VAL A 38 8.99 -15.31 7.39
CA VAL A 38 8.19 -15.48 6.17
C VAL A 38 8.01 -16.95 5.84
N ASP A 39 9.07 -17.76 5.95
CA ASP A 39 8.99 -19.19 5.65
C ASP A 39 8.14 -19.94 6.68
N ALA A 40 8.25 -19.61 7.98
CA ALA A 40 7.37 -20.13 9.02
C ALA A 40 5.89 -19.78 8.77
N LEU A 41 5.60 -18.54 8.35
CA LEU A 41 4.25 -18.09 8.00
C LEU A 41 3.69 -18.83 6.78
N LYS A 42 4.52 -19.07 5.75
CA LYS A 42 4.11 -19.83 4.56
C LYS A 42 3.79 -21.28 4.88
N THR A 43 4.61 -21.93 5.71
CA THR A 43 4.41 -23.33 6.10
C THR A 43 3.11 -23.53 6.86
N ARG A 44 2.72 -22.56 7.72
CA ARG A 44 1.53 -22.69 8.56
C ARG A 44 0.25 -22.09 7.98
N SER A 45 0.33 -21.28 6.92
CA SER A 45 -0.82 -20.55 6.39
C SER A 45 -0.84 -20.50 4.86
N PRO A 46 -1.69 -21.33 4.21
CA PRO A 46 -1.95 -21.23 2.78
C PRO A 46 -2.48 -19.84 2.38
N ALA A 47 -3.32 -19.24 3.23
CA ALA A 47 -3.79 -17.87 3.05
C ALA A 47 -2.64 -16.86 2.95
N PHE A 48 -1.61 -16.98 3.81
CA PHE A 48 -0.44 -16.12 3.75
C PHE A 48 0.36 -16.30 2.46
N VAL A 49 0.48 -17.54 1.96
CA VAL A 49 1.12 -17.83 0.67
C VAL A 49 0.40 -17.10 -0.46
N SER A 50 -0.92 -17.25 -0.55
CA SER A 50 -1.74 -16.61 -1.58
C SER A 50 -1.69 -15.09 -1.48
N MET A 51 -1.88 -14.52 -0.27
CA MET A 51 -1.79 -13.07 -0.04
C MET A 51 -0.44 -12.51 -0.47
N ARG A 52 0.66 -13.17 -0.07
CA ARG A 52 2.01 -12.73 -0.42
C ARG A 52 2.25 -12.81 -1.92
N SER A 53 1.82 -13.88 -2.58
CA SER A 53 1.95 -14.04 -4.04
C SER A 53 1.26 -12.90 -4.77
N LEU A 54 0.00 -12.62 -4.44
CA LEU A 54 -0.78 -11.53 -5.03
C LEU A 54 -0.14 -10.18 -4.74
N ALA A 55 0.29 -9.91 -3.51
CA ALA A 55 0.92 -8.65 -3.14
C ALA A 55 2.27 -8.42 -3.87
N MET A 56 3.07 -9.47 -4.09
CA MET A 56 4.33 -9.35 -4.83
C MET A 56 4.08 -9.08 -6.32
N ARG A 57 3.14 -9.81 -6.93
CA ARG A 57 2.76 -9.61 -8.34
C ARG A 57 2.19 -8.21 -8.56
N PHE A 58 1.28 -7.77 -7.71
CA PHE A 58 0.68 -6.44 -7.77
C PHE A 58 1.73 -5.33 -7.65
N ASN A 59 2.66 -5.44 -6.69
CA ASN A 59 3.76 -4.49 -6.55
C ASN A 59 4.68 -4.46 -7.78
N GLY A 60 4.84 -5.60 -8.46
CA GLY A 60 5.58 -5.68 -9.72
C GLY A 60 4.89 -4.88 -10.82
N ILE A 61 3.58 -5.08 -10.99
CA ILE A 61 2.75 -4.36 -11.96
C ILE A 61 2.78 -2.86 -11.69
N MET A 62 2.53 -2.44 -10.44
CA MET A 62 2.49 -1.03 -10.04
C MET A 62 3.82 -0.29 -10.20
N ARG A 63 4.96 -1.00 -10.16
CA ARG A 63 6.28 -0.41 -10.40
C ARG A 63 6.73 -0.53 -11.85
N GLY A 64 6.03 -1.33 -12.64
CA GLY A 64 6.20 -1.39 -14.08
C GLY A 64 5.65 -0.13 -14.76
N ARG A 65 5.77 -0.10 -16.08
CA ARG A 65 5.10 0.89 -16.94
C ARG A 65 4.12 0.22 -17.91
N ASP A 66 3.71 -1.00 -17.57
CA ASP A 66 2.86 -1.85 -18.38
C ASP A 66 1.74 -2.41 -17.51
N ALA A 67 0.50 -2.02 -17.81
CA ALA A 67 -0.68 -2.49 -17.12
C ALA A 67 -1.25 -3.79 -17.73
N GLY A 68 -0.64 -4.34 -18.79
CA GLY A 68 -1.07 -5.57 -19.45
C GLY A 68 -1.33 -6.76 -18.51
N PRO A 69 -0.53 -7.00 -17.46
CA PRO A 69 -0.78 -8.09 -16.51
C PRO A 69 -1.88 -7.80 -15.47
N LEU A 70 -2.41 -6.57 -15.41
CA LEU A 70 -3.37 -6.13 -14.38
C LEU A 70 -4.72 -6.86 -14.44
N PRO A 71 -5.37 -7.07 -15.61
CA PRO A 71 -6.64 -7.80 -15.67
C PRO A 71 -6.52 -9.23 -15.13
N ALA A 72 -5.52 -9.98 -15.59
CA ALA A 72 -5.27 -11.34 -15.09
C ALA A 72 -4.99 -11.37 -13.59
N TRP A 73 -4.31 -10.35 -13.05
CA TRP A 73 -4.12 -10.24 -11.61
C TRP A 73 -5.43 -9.97 -10.86
N ILE A 74 -6.34 -9.16 -11.41
CA ILE A 74 -7.66 -8.90 -10.83
C ILE A 74 -8.48 -10.19 -10.80
N ASP A 75 -8.51 -10.94 -11.89
CA ASP A 75 -9.25 -12.20 -11.99
C ASP A 75 -8.76 -13.20 -10.93
N ASP A 76 -7.44 -13.44 -10.87
CA ASP A 76 -6.82 -14.29 -9.85
C ASP A 76 -7.15 -13.84 -8.42
N ALA A 77 -7.20 -12.53 -8.18
CA ALA A 77 -7.50 -11.98 -6.87
C ALA A 77 -8.98 -12.15 -6.48
N ILE A 78 -9.90 -12.07 -7.44
CA ILE A 78 -11.34 -12.27 -7.26
C ILE A 78 -11.66 -13.75 -7.00
N GLU A 79 -10.93 -14.67 -7.62
CA GLU A 79 -11.10 -16.12 -7.44
C GLU A 79 -10.62 -16.62 -6.07
N THR A 80 -9.88 -15.81 -5.31
CA THR A 80 -9.49 -16.19 -3.95
C THR A 80 -10.67 -16.22 -2.96
N GLU A 81 -10.56 -17.06 -1.94
CA GLU A 81 -11.49 -17.04 -0.78
C GLU A 81 -11.17 -15.90 0.22
N LEU A 82 -10.18 -15.06 -0.09
CA LEU A 82 -9.69 -14.02 0.80
C LEU A 82 -10.54 -12.76 0.62
N VAL A 83 -11.65 -12.69 1.35
CA VAL A 83 -12.66 -11.61 1.27
C VAL A 83 -12.06 -10.19 1.19
N PRO A 84 -11.04 -9.80 1.99
CA PRO A 84 -10.43 -8.48 1.87
C PRO A 84 -9.75 -8.23 0.51
N ILE A 85 -9.08 -9.25 -0.05
CA ILE A 85 -8.45 -9.18 -1.37
C ILE A 85 -9.51 -9.11 -2.47
N VAL A 86 -10.56 -9.93 -2.40
CA VAL A 86 -11.65 -9.90 -3.39
C VAL A 86 -12.29 -8.52 -3.44
N ARG A 87 -12.57 -7.89 -2.28
CA ARG A 87 -13.12 -6.54 -2.21
C ARG A 87 -12.16 -5.49 -2.80
N PHE A 88 -10.87 -5.62 -2.52
CA PHE A 88 -9.84 -4.77 -3.11
C PHE A 88 -9.82 -4.91 -4.64
N ALA A 89 -9.77 -6.13 -5.17
CA ALA A 89 -9.75 -6.40 -6.60
C ALA A 89 -11.00 -5.89 -7.33
N ARG A 90 -12.19 -6.03 -6.73
CA ARG A 90 -13.44 -5.47 -7.30
C ARG A 90 -13.43 -3.95 -7.37
N THR A 91 -12.91 -3.30 -6.32
CA THR A 91 -12.75 -1.84 -6.30
C THR A 91 -11.76 -1.40 -7.37
N LEU A 92 -10.64 -2.11 -7.47
CA LEU A 92 -9.61 -1.87 -8.47
C LEU A 92 -10.16 -2.01 -9.90
N ASN A 93 -10.97 -3.04 -10.15
CA ASN A 93 -11.61 -3.27 -11.43
C ASN A 93 -12.63 -2.18 -11.80
N ARG A 94 -13.38 -1.67 -10.82
CA ARG A 94 -14.30 -0.55 -11.07
C ARG A 94 -13.53 0.71 -11.49
N ASP A 95 -12.36 0.92 -10.90
CA ASP A 95 -11.53 2.10 -11.14
C ASP A 95 -10.38 1.79 -12.14
N PHE A 96 -10.57 0.78 -13.01
CA PHE A 96 -9.52 0.19 -13.85
C PHE A 96 -8.74 1.22 -14.68
N ASP A 97 -9.45 2.11 -15.40
CA ASP A 97 -8.80 3.10 -16.26
C ASP A 97 -7.91 4.07 -15.47
N ALA A 98 -8.33 4.45 -14.25
CA ALA A 98 -7.54 5.29 -13.38
C ALA A 98 -6.26 4.59 -12.91
N VAL A 99 -6.36 3.30 -12.57
CA VAL A 99 -5.22 2.49 -12.13
C VAL A 99 -4.27 2.20 -13.28
N LYS A 100 -4.79 1.87 -14.46
CA LYS A 100 -4.02 1.72 -15.69
C LYS A 100 -3.22 2.97 -16.00
N ASN A 101 -3.88 4.13 -15.98
CA ASN A 101 -3.20 5.41 -16.20
C ASN A 101 -2.13 5.69 -15.15
N ALA A 102 -2.37 5.33 -13.88
CA ALA A 102 -1.38 5.49 -12.82
C ALA A 102 -0.12 4.61 -13.02
N ILE A 103 -0.21 3.51 -13.79
CA ILE A 103 0.91 2.64 -14.12
C ILE A 103 1.65 3.13 -15.38
N GLU A 104 0.90 3.46 -16.44
CA GLU A 104 1.48 3.73 -17.75
C GLU A 104 1.97 5.18 -17.88
N MET A 105 1.34 6.12 -17.18
CA MET A 105 1.70 7.53 -17.29
C MET A 105 2.87 7.89 -16.37
N PRO A 106 3.73 8.85 -16.78
CA PRO A 106 4.82 9.34 -15.94
C PRO A 106 4.33 10.28 -14.81
N TRP A 107 3.05 10.66 -14.83
CA TRP A 107 2.47 11.63 -13.91
C TRP A 107 2.06 10.97 -12.60
N SER A 108 2.33 11.63 -11.48
CA SER A 108 1.86 11.18 -10.16
C SER A 108 1.03 12.26 -9.49
N ASN A 109 -0.02 11.84 -8.77
CA ASN A 109 -0.79 12.75 -7.91
C ASN A 109 -0.03 13.20 -6.66
N GLY A 110 1.21 12.73 -6.46
CA GLY A 110 2.01 13.00 -5.25
C GLY A 110 2.24 14.49 -4.98
N GLN A 111 2.41 15.31 -6.01
CA GLN A 111 2.54 16.77 -5.85
C GLN A 111 1.23 17.39 -5.33
N ALA A 112 0.10 17.05 -5.95
CA ALA A 112 -1.21 17.53 -5.52
C ALA A 112 -1.54 17.05 -4.10
N GLU A 113 -1.33 15.77 -3.81
CA GLU A 113 -1.51 15.20 -2.47
C GLU A 113 -0.60 15.86 -1.43
N GLY A 114 0.65 16.17 -1.80
CA GLY A 114 1.59 16.89 -0.96
C GLY A 114 1.10 18.30 -0.60
N GLN A 115 0.59 19.05 -1.58
CA GLN A 115 0.01 20.38 -1.32
C GLN A 115 -1.26 20.30 -0.47
N ILE A 116 -2.14 19.31 -0.73
CA ILE A 116 -3.33 19.06 0.07
C ILE A 116 -2.93 18.70 1.51
N ASN A 117 -1.90 17.88 1.70
CA ASN A 117 -1.42 17.52 3.02
C ASN A 117 -0.84 18.73 3.76
N ARG A 118 -0.02 19.56 3.08
CA ARG A 118 0.49 20.82 3.62
C ARG A 118 -0.63 21.75 4.08
N LEU A 119 -1.65 21.92 3.24
CA LEU A 119 -2.87 22.70 3.56
C LEU A 119 -3.56 22.14 4.81
N LYS A 120 -3.81 20.83 4.84
CA LYS A 120 -4.49 20.17 5.96
C LYS A 120 -3.68 20.30 7.27
N THR A 121 -2.36 20.19 7.20
CA THR A 121 -1.46 20.37 8.36
C THR A 121 -1.55 21.79 8.90
N LEU A 122 -1.48 22.79 8.02
CA LEU A 122 -1.63 24.20 8.42
C LEU A 122 -2.98 24.46 9.09
N LYS A 123 -4.07 23.96 8.51
CA LYS A 123 -5.41 24.08 9.09
C LYS A 123 -5.51 23.42 10.46
N ARG A 124 -4.92 22.23 10.65
CA ARG A 124 -4.88 21.52 11.94
C ARG A 124 -4.05 22.26 13.00
N ALA A 125 -2.91 22.82 12.63
CA ALA A 125 -2.09 23.64 13.53
C ALA A 125 -2.84 24.90 14.03
N MET A 126 -3.87 25.31 13.30
CA MET A 126 -4.72 26.46 13.64
C MET A 126 -6.09 26.03 14.19
N TYR A 127 -6.19 24.81 14.72
CA TYR A 127 -7.42 24.26 15.31
C TYR A 127 -8.65 24.29 14.39
N GLY A 128 -8.43 24.28 13.07
CA GLY A 128 -9.49 24.36 12.07
C GLY A 128 -10.11 25.75 11.87
N ARG A 129 -9.63 26.78 12.59
CA ARG A 129 -10.22 28.13 12.59
C ARG A 129 -9.71 29.06 11.49
N ALA A 130 -8.72 28.61 10.71
CA ALA A 130 -8.17 29.42 9.62
C ALA A 130 -9.13 29.47 8.41
N GLY A 131 -9.53 30.68 8.04
CA GLY A 131 -10.29 30.96 6.81
C GLY A 131 -9.44 30.88 5.54
N PRO A 132 -10.06 30.89 4.34
CA PRO A 132 -9.37 30.78 3.06
C PRO A 132 -8.26 31.81 2.83
N GLU A 133 -8.45 33.05 3.26
CA GLU A 133 -7.51 34.16 3.09
C GLU A 133 -6.24 33.91 3.92
N LEU A 134 -6.42 33.47 5.16
CA LEU A 134 -5.33 33.17 6.09
C LEU A 134 -4.55 31.92 5.66
N LEU A 135 -5.25 30.91 5.13
CA LEU A 135 -4.61 29.73 4.54
C LEU A 135 -3.80 30.11 3.30
N ARG A 136 -4.35 30.97 2.42
CA ARG A 136 -3.66 31.48 1.24
C ARG A 136 -2.38 32.24 1.63
N ALA A 137 -2.47 33.16 2.60
CA ALA A 137 -1.35 33.96 3.08
C ALA A 137 -0.20 33.13 3.67
N ARG A 138 -0.49 31.96 4.26
CA ARG A 138 0.54 31.07 4.83
C ARG A 138 1.02 29.99 3.86
N MET A 139 0.27 29.71 2.80
CA MET A 139 0.64 28.71 1.80
C MET A 139 1.46 29.28 0.65
N LEU A 140 1.09 30.46 0.17
CA LEU A 140 1.75 31.09 -0.96
C LEU A 140 3.00 31.86 -0.51
N PRO A 141 4.07 31.90 -1.33
CA PRO A 141 5.16 32.83 -1.12
C PRO A 141 4.63 34.26 -1.10
N PHE A 142 5.24 35.13 -0.29
CA PHE A 142 5.00 36.56 -0.42
C PHE A 142 5.63 37.02 -1.74
N ASP A 143 4.84 37.64 -2.62
CA ASP A 143 5.38 38.34 -3.78
C ASP A 143 6.19 39.54 -3.26
N HIS A 144 7.52 39.44 -3.37
CA HIS A 144 8.43 40.53 -3.02
C HIS A 144 8.65 41.51 -4.19
N THR A 145 8.02 41.29 -5.34
CA THR A 145 8.06 42.19 -6.48
C THR A 145 7.11 43.38 -6.27
N LYS A 146 7.69 44.47 -5.77
CA LYS A 146 7.27 45.84 -6.09
C LYS A 146 8.19 46.42 -7.15
#